data_AF-A0A2J4YZJ7-F1
#
_entry.id   AF-A0A2J4YZJ7-F1
#
_cell.length_a   1.000
_cell.length_b   1.000
_cell.length_c   1.000
_cell.angle_alpha   90.00
_cell.angle_beta   90.00
_cell.angle_gamma   90.00
#
_symmetry.space_group_name_H-M   'P 1'
#
loop_
_entity.id
_entity.type
_entity.pdbx_description
1 polymer ?
#
loop_
_entity_poly.entity_id
_entity_poly.type
_entity_poly.pdbx_seq_one_letter_code
_entity_poly.pdbx_strand_id
1 'polypeptide(L)'
;MQKNKLKSAANFTPLRFGLLCVAILCCMGLLLARVGWLQIVSPDNLVKQEDMRSLREEPIDVQRGMISDREGRPLAVSVPVSAIWIDPQTTLAKGGVGYGPRWQAMAQALHLNLSELAHRVEAHPHARFLYLARQINPEQAEWIDKLHLPGINLRDESRRFYPAGHVAAN
;
A
#
# COMPACT_ATOMS: atom_id res chain seq x y z
N MET A 1 -77.69 -43.52 2.54
CA MET A 1 -76.75 -44.01 1.50
C MET A 1 -76.56 -42.88 0.50
N GLN A 2 -75.36 -42.31 0.41
CA GLN A 2 -74.76 -41.57 -0.73
C GLN A 2 -73.69 -40.60 -0.20
N LYS A 3 -72.42 -40.94 -0.40
CA LYS A 3 -71.27 -40.07 -0.15
C LYS A 3 -70.91 -39.38 -1.46
N ASN A 4 -71.15 -38.07 -1.56
CA ASN A 4 -70.64 -37.25 -2.65
C ASN A 4 -69.10 -37.18 -2.55
N LYS A 5 -68.39 -37.85 -3.46
CA LYS A 5 -66.95 -37.64 -3.67
C LYS A 5 -66.76 -36.48 -4.62
N LEU A 6 -66.34 -35.33 -4.11
CA LEU A 6 -65.75 -34.26 -4.90
C LEU A 6 -64.44 -34.78 -5.51
N LYS A 7 -64.46 -35.10 -6.81
CA LYS A 7 -63.23 -35.30 -7.57
C LYS A 7 -62.71 -33.93 -8.00
N SER A 8 -61.77 -33.38 -7.23
CA SER A 8 -60.94 -32.28 -7.71
C SER A 8 -60.05 -32.82 -8.83
N ALA A 9 -60.34 -32.43 -10.07
CA ALA A 9 -59.49 -32.75 -11.22
C ALA A 9 -58.24 -31.87 -11.12
N ALA A 10 -57.17 -32.41 -10.54
CA ALA A 10 -55.86 -31.83 -10.65
C ALA A 10 -55.44 -31.94 -12.13
N ASN A 11 -55.60 -30.85 -12.88
CA ASN A 11 -55.18 -30.75 -14.27
C ASN A 11 -53.65 -30.72 -14.36
N PHE A 12 -53.01 -31.88 -14.21
CA PHE A 12 -51.58 -32.01 -14.44
C PHE A 12 -51.31 -31.97 -15.94
N THR A 13 -50.91 -30.81 -16.45
CA THR A 13 -50.51 -30.64 -17.85
C THR A 13 -49.00 -30.89 -17.98
N PRO A 14 -48.55 -32.11 -18.36
CA PRO A 14 -47.13 -32.47 -18.38
C PRO A 14 -46.31 -31.58 -19.33
N LEU A 15 -46.93 -31.07 -20.39
CA LEU A 15 -46.31 -30.15 -21.34
C LEU A 15 -45.91 -28.81 -20.70
N ARG A 16 -46.78 -28.23 -19.85
CA ARG A 16 -46.48 -26.97 -19.15
C ARG A 16 -45.40 -27.18 -18.09
N PHE A 17 -45.42 -28.34 -17.42
CA PHE A 17 -44.40 -28.72 -16.44
C PHE A 17 -43.03 -28.92 -17.11
N GLY A 18 -42.95 -29.61 -18.25
CA GLY A 18 -41.72 -29.78 -19.02
C GLY A 18 -41.14 -28.44 -19.50
N LEU A 19 -41.99 -27.55 -20.01
CA LEU A 19 -41.60 -26.19 -20.40
C LEU A 19 -41.01 -25.39 -19.23
N LEU A 20 -41.61 -25.51 -18.04
CA LEU A 20 -41.11 -24.86 -16.83
C LEU A 20 -39.72 -25.40 -16.44
N CYS A 21 -39.53 -26.73 -16.45
CA CYS A 21 -38.24 -27.34 -16.14
C CYS A 21 -37.15 -26.91 -17.13
N VAL A 22 -37.46 -26.86 -18.43
CA VAL A 22 -36.52 -26.38 -19.45
C VAL A 22 -36.18 -24.91 -19.22
N ALA A 23 -37.16 -24.06 -18.92
CA ALA A 23 -36.91 -22.65 -18.63
C ALA A 23 -35.98 -22.46 -17.41
N ILE A 24 -36.18 -23.23 -16.35
CA ILE A 24 -35.33 -23.21 -15.15
C ILE A 24 -33.90 -23.66 -15.50
N LEU A 25 -33.75 -24.76 -16.25
CA LEU A 25 -32.45 -25.28 -16.65
C LEU A 25 -31.70 -24.30 -17.56
N CYS A 26 -32.38 -23.67 -18.52
CA CYS A 26 -31.79 -22.63 -19.36
C CYS A 26 -31.35 -21.42 -18.54
N CYS A 27 -32.15 -20.97 -17.57
CA CYS A 27 -31.78 -19.89 -16.67
C CYS A 27 -30.53 -20.23 -15.86
N MET A 28 -30.48 -21.44 -15.29
CA MET A 28 -29.32 -21.95 -14.56
C MET A 28 -28.08 -22.01 -15.44
N GLY A 29 -28.20 -22.51 -16.67
CA GLY A 29 -27.11 -22.58 -17.64
C GLY A 29 -26.56 -21.20 -18.02
N LEU A 30 -27.43 -20.21 -18.20
CA LEU A 30 -27.04 -18.83 -18.50
C LEU A 30 -26.27 -18.21 -17.33
N LEU A 31 -26.72 -18.43 -16.09
CA LEU A 31 -26.01 -17.98 -14.89
C LEU A 31 -24.63 -18.63 -14.75
N LEU A 32 -24.53 -19.94 -14.97
CA LEU A 32 -23.24 -20.66 -14.95
C LEU A 32 -22.29 -20.16 -16.04
N ALA A 33 -22.78 -19.94 -17.25
CA ALA A 33 -21.99 -19.36 -18.34
C ALA A 33 -21.52 -17.94 -17.98
N ARG A 34 -22.37 -17.13 -17.34
CA ARG A 34 -22.00 -15.79 -16.88
C ARG A 34 -20.93 -15.83 -15.79
N VAL A 35 -21.02 -16.77 -14.84
CA VAL A 35 -20.00 -16.97 -13.80
C VAL A 35 -18.69 -17.44 -14.43
N GLY A 36 -18.73 -18.42 -15.34
CA GLY A 36 -17.55 -18.90 -16.06
C GLY A 36 -16.88 -17.79 -16.88
N TRP A 37 -17.68 -16.93 -17.55
CA TRP A 37 -17.16 -15.75 -18.24
C TRP A 37 -16.40 -14.81 -17.30
N LEU A 38 -16.98 -14.50 -16.14
CA LEU A 38 -16.35 -13.61 -15.16
C LEU A 38 -15.06 -14.21 -14.58
N GLN A 39 -15.02 -15.51 -14.32
CA GLN A 39 -13.87 -16.19 -13.71
C GLN A 39 -12.74 -16.49 -14.70
N ILE A 40 -13.04 -16.84 -15.95
CA ILE A 40 -12.04 -17.26 -16.95
C ILE A 40 -11.58 -16.09 -17.82
N VAL A 41 -12.50 -15.21 -18.23
CA VAL A 41 -12.20 -14.11 -19.18
C VAL A 41 -11.91 -12.79 -18.45
N SER A 42 -12.40 -12.60 -17.22
CA SER A 42 -12.21 -11.33 -16.49
C SER A 42 -11.86 -11.47 -15.00
N PRO A 43 -10.93 -12.37 -14.59
CA PRO A 43 -10.47 -12.40 -13.20
C PRO A 43 -9.68 -11.12 -12.82
N ASP A 44 -9.01 -10.49 -13.79
CA ASP A 44 -8.01 -9.45 -13.55
C ASP A 44 -8.55 -8.20 -12.84
N ASN A 45 -9.79 -7.77 -13.12
CA ASN A 45 -10.35 -6.58 -12.48
C ASN A 45 -10.73 -6.82 -11.01
N LEU A 46 -11.21 -8.02 -10.66
CA LEU A 46 -11.56 -8.37 -9.28
C LEU A 46 -10.29 -8.64 -8.46
N VAL A 47 -9.31 -9.36 -9.02
CA VAL A 47 -8.01 -9.58 -8.38
C VAL A 47 -7.30 -8.25 -8.14
N LYS A 48 -7.33 -7.33 -9.11
CA LYS A 48 -6.77 -5.98 -8.94
C LYS A 48 -7.46 -5.18 -7.82
N GLN A 49 -8.76 -5.36 -7.61
CA GLN A 49 -9.50 -4.72 -6.51
C GLN A 49 -9.16 -5.32 -5.15
N GLU A 50 -8.98 -6.65 -5.08
CA GLU A 50 -8.47 -7.35 -3.89
C GLU A 50 -7.02 -6.92 -3.60
N ASP A 51 -6.15 -6.84 -4.60
CA ASP A 51 -4.74 -6.42 -4.45
C ASP A 51 -4.62 -4.94 -4.01
N MET A 52 -5.48 -4.05 -4.52
CA MET A 52 -5.55 -2.66 -4.03
C MET A 52 -5.97 -2.58 -2.55
N ARG A 53 -6.62 -3.63 -2.04
CA ARG A 53 -7.06 -3.76 -0.65
C ARG A 53 -6.09 -4.59 0.19
N SER A 54 -4.97 -5.05 -0.39
CA SER A 54 -3.92 -5.77 0.32
C SER A 54 -3.53 -4.99 1.57
N LEU A 55 -3.88 -5.56 2.72
CA LEU A 55 -3.62 -5.01 4.04
C LEU A 55 -2.10 -4.88 4.19
N ARG A 56 -1.58 -3.68 3.94
CA ARG A 56 -0.18 -3.39 4.18
C ARG A 56 0.00 -3.16 5.66
N GLU A 57 0.52 -4.17 6.34
CA GLU A 57 0.95 -4.03 7.73
C GLU A 57 2.18 -3.11 7.75
N GLU A 58 1.98 -1.87 8.18
CA GLU A 58 3.06 -0.93 8.43
C GLU A 58 3.41 -0.98 9.91
N PRO A 59 4.63 -1.39 10.30
CA PRO A 59 5.02 -1.43 11.69
C PRO A 59 5.05 0.00 12.24
N ILE A 60 4.31 0.24 13.31
CA ILE A 60 4.34 1.50 14.04
C ILE A 60 5.66 1.54 14.82
N ASP A 61 6.54 2.49 14.48
CA ASP A 61 7.78 2.69 15.24
C ASP A 61 7.46 3.37 16.57
N VAL A 62 7.69 2.67 17.68
CA VAL A 62 7.52 3.21 19.03
C VAL A 62 8.83 3.80 19.53
N GLN A 63 8.78 5.02 20.05
CA GLN A 63 9.98 5.66 20.57
C GLN A 63 10.51 4.92 21.81
N ARG A 64 11.82 4.75 21.86
CA ARG A 64 12.49 4.13 23.02
C ARG A 64 12.49 5.08 24.21
N GLY A 65 12.28 4.54 25.41
CA GLY A 65 12.33 5.30 26.67
C GLY A 65 13.68 5.99 26.92
N MET A 66 13.63 7.09 27.69
CA MET A 66 14.80 7.79 28.20
C MET A 66 15.48 6.96 29.29
N ILE A 67 16.80 6.90 29.26
CA ILE A 67 17.61 6.29 30.33
C ILE A 67 18.21 7.41 31.16
N SER A 68 18.00 7.39 32.48
CA SER A 68 18.54 8.35 33.45
C SER A 68 19.40 7.68 34.52
N ASP A 69 20.38 8.41 35.05
CA ASP A 69 21.16 8.00 36.22
C ASP A 69 20.32 8.12 37.52
N ARG A 70 20.87 7.69 38.67
CA ARG A 70 20.28 7.79 40.01
C ARG A 70 19.86 9.21 40.41
N GLU A 71 20.56 10.22 39.89
CA GLU A 71 20.26 11.63 40.11
C GLU A 71 19.30 12.21 39.05
N GLY A 72 18.68 11.37 38.21
CA GLY A 72 17.72 11.78 37.18
C GLY A 72 18.35 12.42 35.93
N ARG A 73 19.68 12.42 35.80
CA ARG A 73 20.37 13.01 34.64
C ARG A 73 20.24 12.10 33.41
N PRO A 74 19.91 12.63 32.22
CA PRO A 74 19.72 11.81 31.04
C PRO A 74 21.05 11.24 30.52
N LEU A 75 21.12 9.91 30.41
CA LEU A 75 22.23 9.17 29.82
C LEU A 75 21.98 8.84 28.35
N ALA A 76 20.74 8.51 27.99
CA ALA A 76 20.33 8.26 26.61
C ALA A 76 18.92 8.80 26.35
N VAL A 77 18.79 9.62 25.31
CA VAL A 77 17.52 10.21 24.88
C VAL A 77 17.20 9.81 23.44
N SER A 78 15.93 9.62 23.14
CA SER A 78 15.44 9.42 21.77
C SER A 78 15.10 10.77 21.18
N VAL A 79 15.81 11.16 20.12
CA VAL A 79 15.58 12.43 19.42
C VAL A 79 14.82 12.12 18.13
N PRO A 80 13.71 12.82 17.84
CA PRO A 80 13.00 12.67 16.58
C PRO A 80 13.89 13.14 15.43
N VAL A 81 14.01 12.30 14.42
CA VAL A 81 14.71 12.61 13.16
C VAL A 81 13.89 12.10 12.00
N SER A 82 14.18 12.56 10.81
CA SER A 82 13.46 12.08 9.62
C SER A 82 14.43 11.38 8.68
N ALA A 83 13.88 10.48 7.87
CA ALA A 83 14.55 9.89 6.73
C ALA A 83 13.79 10.28 5.46
N ILE A 84 14.54 10.48 4.38
CA ILE A 84 14.00 10.73 3.05
C ILE A 84 14.24 9.49 2.22
N TRP A 85 13.18 9.05 1.56
CA TRP A 85 13.22 7.91 0.67
C TRP A 85 12.49 8.24 -0.62
N ILE A 86 12.81 7.47 -1.67
CA ILE A 86 12.19 7.56 -2.98
C ILE A 86 11.49 6.25 -3.31
N ASP A 87 10.33 6.31 -3.96
CA ASP A 87 9.67 5.19 -4.65
C ASP A 87 10.01 5.25 -6.14
N PRO A 88 11.04 4.49 -6.61
CA PRO A 88 11.45 4.46 -8.01
C PRO A 88 10.31 4.23 -9.00
N GLN A 89 9.37 3.34 -8.68
CA GLN A 89 8.27 3.03 -9.60
C GLN A 89 7.38 4.26 -9.84
N THR A 90 7.05 5.00 -8.78
CA THR A 90 6.25 6.23 -8.91
C THR A 90 7.02 7.38 -9.56
N THR A 91 8.32 7.49 -9.28
CA THR A 91 9.19 8.49 -9.88
C THR A 91 9.30 8.27 -11.39
N LEU A 92 9.59 7.04 -11.82
CA LEU A 92 9.70 6.67 -13.24
C LEU A 92 8.37 6.86 -13.97
N ALA A 93 7.24 6.48 -13.36
CA ALA A 93 5.91 6.69 -13.94
C ALA A 93 5.56 8.18 -14.15
N LYS A 94 6.17 9.09 -13.38
CA LYS A 94 5.95 10.54 -13.45
C LYS A 94 7.06 11.29 -14.20
N GLY A 95 7.87 10.60 -15.00
CA GLY A 95 8.90 11.21 -15.85
C GLY A 95 10.33 11.11 -15.30
N GLY A 96 10.57 10.30 -14.28
CA GLY A 96 11.90 10.03 -13.74
C GLY A 96 12.47 11.15 -12.86
N VAL A 97 13.76 11.03 -12.55
CA VAL A 97 14.50 12.07 -11.81
C VAL A 97 14.75 13.23 -12.78
N GLY A 98 14.17 14.39 -12.47
CA GLY A 98 14.34 15.58 -13.28
C GLY A 98 15.63 16.34 -12.98
N TYR A 99 16.05 17.20 -13.90
CA TYR A 99 17.19 18.13 -13.72
C TYR A 99 16.73 19.58 -13.46
N GLY A 100 15.46 19.77 -13.10
CA GLY A 100 14.89 21.08 -12.80
C GLY A 100 15.35 21.66 -11.44
N PRO A 101 14.99 22.92 -11.15
CA PRO A 101 15.46 23.64 -9.96
C PRO A 101 15.05 22.97 -8.64
N ARG A 102 13.87 22.33 -8.58
CA ARG A 102 13.39 21.61 -7.39
C ARG A 102 14.26 20.38 -7.08
N TRP A 103 14.63 19.63 -8.11
CA TRP A 103 15.51 18.47 -7.97
C TRP A 103 16.93 18.88 -7.57
N GLN A 104 17.44 19.97 -8.16
CA GLN A 104 18.73 20.55 -7.79
C GLN A 104 18.75 21.03 -6.34
N ALA A 105 17.70 21.71 -5.88
CA ALA A 105 17.58 22.19 -4.52
C ALA A 105 17.62 21.03 -3.49
N MET A 106 16.88 19.95 -3.75
CA MET A 106 16.92 18.73 -2.92
C MET A 106 18.32 18.10 -2.93
N ALA A 107 18.92 17.92 -4.11
CA ALA A 107 20.23 17.31 -4.25
C ALA A 107 21.32 18.09 -3.52
N GLN A 108 21.28 19.43 -3.59
CA GLN A 108 22.19 20.29 -2.83
C GLN A 108 21.99 20.16 -1.32
N ALA A 109 20.73 20.17 -0.85
CA ALA A 109 20.44 20.02 0.57
C ALA A 109 20.89 18.67 1.14
N LEU A 110 20.81 17.60 0.34
CA LEU A 110 21.22 16.25 0.73
C LEU A 110 22.66 15.91 0.35
N HIS A 111 23.39 16.84 -0.28
CA HIS A 111 24.73 16.61 -0.83
C HIS A 111 24.81 15.39 -1.77
N LEU A 112 23.77 15.18 -2.57
CA LEU A 112 23.66 14.09 -3.53
C LEU A 112 23.96 14.58 -4.96
N ASN A 113 24.48 13.67 -5.79
CA ASN A 113 24.58 13.91 -7.22
C ASN A 113 23.29 13.46 -7.94
N LEU A 114 22.70 14.35 -8.73
CA LEU A 114 21.46 14.06 -9.47
C LEU A 114 21.64 12.95 -10.51
N SER A 115 22.77 12.90 -11.21
CA SER A 115 22.99 11.87 -12.25
C SER A 115 23.11 10.48 -11.62
N GLU A 116 23.81 10.39 -10.49
CA GLU A 116 23.93 9.15 -9.72
C GLU A 116 22.57 8.72 -9.14
N LEU A 117 21.78 9.68 -8.65
CA LEU A 117 20.42 9.41 -8.18
C LEU A 117 19.54 8.87 -9.30
N ALA A 118 19.57 9.50 -10.49
CA ALA A 118 18.82 9.04 -11.65
C ALA A 118 19.19 7.61 -12.03
N HIS A 119 20.50 7.33 -12.13
CA HIS A 119 20.99 5.98 -12.42
C HIS A 119 20.57 4.97 -11.36
N ARG A 120 20.58 5.34 -10.07
CA ARG A 120 20.16 4.47 -8.97
C ARG A 120 18.66 4.15 -9.01
N VAL A 121 17.84 5.12 -9.41
CA VAL A 121 16.39 4.94 -9.60
C VAL A 121 16.12 4.03 -10.80
N GLU A 122 16.80 4.27 -11.92
CA GLU A 122 16.68 3.47 -13.14
C GLU A 122 17.17 2.03 -12.96
N ALA A 123 18.19 1.80 -12.13
CA ALA A 123 18.69 0.47 -11.80
C ALA A 123 17.69 -0.36 -10.95
N HIS A 124 16.71 0.28 -10.32
CA HIS A 124 15.73 -0.37 -9.44
C HIS A 124 14.28 -0.03 -9.82
N PRO A 125 13.83 -0.33 -11.06
CA PRO A 125 12.54 0.15 -11.58
C PRO A 125 11.32 -0.49 -10.90
N HIS A 126 11.49 -1.65 -10.28
CA HIS A 126 10.45 -2.38 -9.56
C HIS A 126 10.49 -2.16 -8.04
N ALA A 127 11.49 -1.43 -7.53
CA ALA A 127 11.57 -1.14 -6.11
C ALA A 127 10.52 -0.08 -5.73
N ARG A 128 9.90 -0.29 -4.56
CA ARG A 128 8.93 0.65 -3.97
C ARG A 128 9.53 1.56 -2.92
N PHE A 129 10.79 1.31 -2.54
CA PHE A 129 11.43 1.99 -1.42
C PHE A 129 12.94 2.00 -1.60
N LEU A 130 13.55 3.19 -1.57
CA LEU A 130 14.99 3.39 -1.63
C LEU A 130 15.38 4.61 -0.79
N TYR A 131 16.28 4.41 0.18
CA TYR A 131 16.76 5.52 1.04
C TYR A 131 17.61 6.51 0.25
N LEU A 132 17.35 7.81 0.44
CA LEU A 132 18.19 8.90 -0.04
C LEU A 132 19.09 9.42 1.08
N ALA A 133 18.49 9.72 2.23
CA ALA A 133 19.18 10.20 3.42
C ALA A 133 18.46 9.72 4.67
N ARG A 134 19.22 9.46 5.74
CA ARG A 134 18.69 8.99 7.02
C ARG A 134 19.15 9.90 8.14
N GLN A 135 18.37 9.94 9.22
CA GLN A 135 18.68 10.72 10.43
C GLN A 135 18.96 12.21 10.16
N ILE A 136 18.23 12.81 9.22
CA ILE A 136 18.33 14.23 8.92
C ILE A 136 17.44 15.06 9.87
N ASN A 137 17.73 16.35 9.97
CA ASN A 137 16.92 17.28 10.74
C ASN A 137 15.48 17.31 10.20
N PRO A 138 14.44 17.12 11.04
CA PRO A 138 13.03 17.20 10.62
C PRO A 138 12.68 18.48 9.85
N GLU A 139 13.26 19.64 10.22
CA GLU A 139 13.00 20.90 9.51
C GLU A 139 13.49 20.87 8.06
N GLN A 140 14.68 20.29 7.83
CA GLN A 140 15.24 20.11 6.50
C GLN A 140 14.41 19.10 5.69
N ALA A 141 13.93 18.04 6.34
CA ALA A 141 13.06 17.04 5.74
C ALA A 141 11.73 17.66 5.26
N GLU A 142 11.08 18.45 6.11
CA GLU A 142 9.83 19.14 5.80
C GLU A 142 10.02 20.16 4.66
N TRP A 143 11.16 20.86 4.62
CA TRP A 143 11.49 21.73 3.51
C TRP A 143 11.63 20.96 2.18
N ILE A 144 12.23 19.77 2.19
CA ILE A 144 12.32 18.91 0.99
C ILE A 144 10.94 18.39 0.58
N ASP A 145 10.09 18.03 1.53
CA ASP A 145 8.72 17.56 1.25
C ASP A 145 7.87 18.65 0.59
N LYS A 146 8.04 19.92 1.00
CA LYS A 146 7.45 21.11 0.35
C LYS A 146 7.91 21.31 -1.09
N LEU A 147 9.02 20.69 -1.52
CA LEU A 147 9.41 20.66 -2.92
C LEU A 147 8.50 19.76 -3.75
N HIS A 148 7.57 18.99 -3.18
CA HIS A 148 6.55 18.16 -3.85
C HIS A 148 7.08 17.29 -5.01
N LEU A 149 8.29 16.74 -4.85
CA LEU A 149 8.94 15.96 -5.89
C LEU A 149 8.25 14.61 -6.08
N PRO A 150 8.11 14.12 -7.32
CA PRO A 150 7.42 12.86 -7.57
C PRO A 150 8.20 11.69 -6.95
N GLY A 151 7.51 10.89 -6.13
CA GLY A 151 8.03 9.69 -5.50
C GLY A 151 8.95 9.92 -4.30
N ILE A 152 9.25 11.17 -3.93
CA ILE A 152 9.95 11.51 -2.70
C ILE A 152 8.96 11.52 -1.54
N ASN A 153 9.31 10.85 -0.45
CA ASN A 153 8.49 10.78 0.75
C ASN A 153 9.37 10.86 2.00
N LEU A 154 8.75 11.31 3.10
CA LEU A 154 9.35 11.30 4.42
C LEU A 154 9.02 10.01 5.17
N ARG A 155 9.90 9.66 6.09
CA ARG A 155 9.66 8.61 7.08
C ARG A 155 10.20 9.10 8.42
N ASP A 156 9.36 9.06 9.44
CA ASP A 156 9.79 9.38 10.80
C ASP A 156 10.70 8.28 11.33
N GLU A 157 11.83 8.69 11.92
CA GLU A 157 12.79 7.83 12.58
C GLU A 157 13.12 8.43 13.96
N SER A 158 13.81 7.65 14.78
CA SER A 158 14.40 8.15 16.01
C SER A 158 15.89 7.79 16.07
N ARG A 159 16.70 8.71 16.60
CA ARG A 159 18.12 8.43 16.89
C ARG A 159 18.40 8.49 18.38
N ARG A 160 19.32 7.66 18.84
CA ARG A 160 19.84 7.76 20.21
C ARG A 160 20.87 8.89 20.28
N PHE A 161 20.65 9.80 21.21
CA PHE A 161 21.60 10.83 21.60
C PHE A 161 22.06 10.55 23.04
N TYR A 162 23.38 10.57 23.26
CA TYR A 162 24.00 10.28 24.54
C TYR A 162 24.66 11.56 25.09
N PRO A 163 23.98 12.34 25.95
CA PRO A 163 24.50 13.62 26.43
C PRO A 163 25.80 13.47 27.21
N ALA A 164 25.93 12.38 27.98
CA ALA A 164 27.13 12.05 28.75
C ALA A 164 28.27 11.46 27.90
N GLY A 165 28.05 11.22 26.60
CA GLY A 165 29.03 10.72 25.66
C GLY A 165 29.73 9.43 26.13
N HIS A 166 31.05 9.43 26.04
CA HIS A 166 31.91 8.28 26.34
C HIS A 166 31.78 7.75 27.78
N VAL A 167 31.36 8.60 28.73
CA VAL A 167 31.29 8.22 30.16
C VAL A 167 30.21 7.17 30.43
N ALA A 168 29.21 7.07 29.54
CA ALA A 168 28.09 6.12 29.64
C ALA A 168 28.17 4.97 28.61
N ALA A 169 29.30 4.82 27.90
CA ALA A 169 29.43 3.90 26.77
C ALA A 169 30.13 2.57 27.10
N ASN A 170 30.49 2.34 28.37
CA ASN A 170 31.21 1.15 28.86
C ASN A 170 30.30 0.13 29.53
#